data_AF-A0A5C3NW75-F1
#
_entry.id   AF-A0A5C3NW75-F1
#
_cell.length_a   1.000
_cell.length_b   1.000
_cell.length_c   1.000
_cell.angle_alpha   90.00
_cell.angle_beta   90.00
_cell.angle_gamma   90.00
#
_symmetry.space_group_name_H-M   'P 1'
#
loop_
_entity.id
_entity.type
_entity.pdbx_description
1 polymer ?
#
loop_
_entity_poly.entity_id
_entity_poly.type
_entity_poly.pdbx_seq_one_letter_code
_entity_poly.pdbx_strand_id
1 'polypeptide(L)'
;MYIIRKGDAQAVSMFETFLSRSAPNMHGLSLRGRNLAVVDASNLSRLSSLYLLFKAKDLPAVHHFLGHRMPNLHTLTMRFHCLTEEPPRRALRGPARSYGGNFPRLRNLSTSGIFLPEYLSAPSITHLELTECFESCNIHLPGELRMLSIDALVKFVASCISLESFQLTNCTPDDAFDADFSTPRLHLPHLRTFAVEDEDWDWGSKFLHCFTFPPTTHLKVVCSSGVLQDIIPVSKFEELLSSIDSVVVRLVPDQFKRPYCTVHGFARGAERLSVTARDFDFDAEAGEPMLHDLIRLFPAPTNILSLDVEFQDGLVTAQHAWHDALSALSSLQCLALRGGSLYHLLSALSQEDVLLPQLEQLVLASSRWHSESDELLVSTVEIRAARGYKLEKLILLGLGPGGEAERGVGPSISPSMTSVNRLKALVLDVSAVF
;
A
#
# COMPACT_ATOMS: atom_id res chain seq x y z
N MET A 1 -18.03 4.00 25.12
CA MET A 1 -17.15 2.81 25.26
C MET A 1 -16.88 2.60 26.75
N TYR A 2 -17.15 1.41 27.28
CA TYR A 2 -16.89 1.08 28.69
C TYR A 2 -15.59 0.28 28.83
N ILE A 3 -14.78 0.59 29.85
CA ILE A 3 -13.48 -0.06 30.11
C ILE A 3 -13.54 -0.75 31.47
N ILE A 4 -13.46 -2.08 31.49
CA ILE A 4 -13.41 -2.86 32.74
C ILE A 4 -11.94 -3.08 33.13
N ARG A 5 -11.51 -2.50 34.25
CA ARG A 5 -10.15 -2.66 34.81
C ARG A 5 -10.11 -3.85 35.80
N LYS A 6 -8.90 -4.40 36.02
CA LYS A 6 -8.66 -5.59 36.86
C LYS A 6 -9.20 -5.40 38.28
N GLY A 7 -9.95 -6.39 38.77
CA GLY A 7 -10.35 -6.49 40.19
C GLY A 7 -11.53 -5.62 40.60
N ASP A 8 -12.19 -4.95 39.65
CA ASP A 8 -13.30 -4.04 39.94
C ASP A 8 -14.64 -4.76 39.73
N ALA A 9 -15.06 -5.55 40.73
CA ALA A 9 -16.36 -6.23 40.73
C ALA A 9 -17.53 -5.23 40.63
N GLN A 10 -17.33 -4.00 41.10
CA GLN A 10 -18.30 -2.92 40.99
C GLN A 10 -18.42 -2.43 39.54
N ALA A 11 -17.31 -2.30 38.80
CA ALA A 11 -17.34 -1.96 37.38
C ALA A 11 -18.05 -3.02 36.53
N VAL A 12 -17.89 -4.31 36.85
CA VAL A 12 -18.62 -5.39 36.15
C VAL A 12 -20.11 -5.31 36.44
N SER A 13 -20.49 -5.21 37.72
CA SER A 13 -21.90 -5.06 38.10
C SER A 13 -22.55 -3.80 37.51
N MET A 14 -21.83 -2.67 37.48
CA MET A 14 -22.28 -1.44 36.82
C MET A 14 -22.41 -1.61 35.30
N PHE A 15 -21.51 -2.36 34.67
CA PHE A 15 -21.57 -2.65 33.25
C PHE A 15 -22.76 -3.55 32.89
N GLU A 16 -23.02 -4.61 33.66
CA GLU A 16 -24.18 -5.48 33.47
C GLU A 16 -25.50 -4.74 33.73
N THR A 17 -25.52 -3.89 34.76
CA THR A 17 -26.67 -3.01 35.05
C THR A 17 -26.88 -2.00 33.92
N PHE A 18 -25.81 -1.46 33.35
CA PHE A 18 -25.88 -0.55 32.22
C PHE A 18 -26.40 -1.27 30.95
N LEU A 19 -25.83 -2.42 30.59
CA LEU A 19 -26.26 -3.21 29.43
C LEU A 19 -27.71 -3.67 29.53
N SER A 20 -28.16 -4.09 30.71
CA SER A 20 -29.53 -4.54 30.95
C SER A 20 -30.56 -3.40 30.87
N ARG A 21 -30.15 -2.16 31.16
CA ARG A 21 -31.02 -0.96 31.13
C ARG A 21 -30.96 -0.16 29.85
N SER A 22 -30.04 -0.49 28.94
CA SER A 22 -29.80 0.28 27.73
C SER A 22 -30.45 -0.33 26.48
N ALA A 23 -30.69 0.50 25.46
CA ALA A 23 -31.34 0.06 24.21
C ALA A 23 -30.43 -0.92 23.43
N PRO A 24 -31.00 -1.94 22.76
CA PRO A 24 -30.22 -2.81 21.89
C PRO A 24 -29.50 -2.00 20.79
N ASN A 25 -28.23 -2.34 20.52
CA ASN A 25 -27.37 -1.85 19.41
C ASN A 25 -26.42 -0.65 19.67
N MET A 26 -26.26 -0.15 20.89
CA MET A 26 -25.51 1.11 21.13
C MET A 26 -24.21 0.98 21.93
N HIS A 27 -23.65 -0.23 22.11
CA HIS A 27 -22.59 -0.43 23.12
C HIS A 27 -21.32 -1.06 22.58
N GLY A 28 -20.23 -0.30 22.77
CA GLY A 28 -18.85 -0.76 22.65
C GLY A 28 -18.30 -1.18 24.00
N LEU A 29 -17.79 -2.41 24.08
CA LEU A 29 -17.16 -2.98 25.26
C LEU A 29 -15.65 -3.17 25.01
N SER A 30 -14.80 -2.68 25.93
CA SER A 30 -13.36 -2.92 25.92
C SER A 30 -12.96 -3.79 27.11
N LEU A 31 -12.43 -4.99 26.83
CA LEU A 31 -12.02 -5.97 27.82
C LEU A 31 -10.54 -6.31 27.71
N ARG A 32 -9.94 -6.58 28.87
CA ARG A 32 -8.67 -7.29 28.97
C ARG A 32 -8.95 -8.77 29.25
N GLY A 33 -8.20 -9.70 28.65
CA GLY A 33 -8.47 -11.15 28.67
C GLY A 33 -8.77 -11.74 30.05
N ARG A 34 -8.12 -11.25 31.10
CA ARG A 34 -8.34 -11.70 32.49
C ARG A 34 -9.74 -11.38 33.05
N ASN A 35 -10.49 -10.46 32.43
CA ASN A 35 -11.82 -10.04 32.86
C ASN A 35 -12.95 -10.77 32.13
N LEU A 36 -12.63 -11.70 31.21
CA LEU A 36 -13.61 -12.43 30.41
C LEU A 36 -14.52 -13.35 31.25
N ALA A 37 -13.99 -13.93 32.33
CA ALA A 37 -14.73 -14.85 33.20
C ALA A 37 -15.84 -14.17 34.03
N VAL A 38 -15.89 -12.83 34.06
CA VAL A 38 -16.81 -12.08 34.93
C VAL A 38 -18.00 -11.53 34.14
N VAL A 39 -18.05 -11.67 32.81
CA VAL A 39 -19.12 -11.09 31.99
C VAL A 39 -20.21 -12.13 31.75
N ASP A 40 -21.44 -11.86 32.21
CA ASP A 40 -22.59 -12.73 31.94
C ASP A 40 -22.95 -12.79 30.43
N ALA A 41 -23.09 -14.01 29.93
CA ALA A 41 -23.46 -14.32 28.55
C ALA A 41 -24.84 -13.76 28.15
N SER A 42 -25.75 -13.55 29.11
CA SER A 42 -27.13 -13.10 28.85
C SER A 42 -27.21 -11.70 28.21
N ASN A 43 -26.26 -10.81 28.55
CA ASN A 43 -26.26 -9.42 28.11
C ASN A 43 -25.42 -9.17 26.84
N LEU A 44 -24.63 -10.15 26.39
CA LEU A 44 -23.76 -10.04 25.21
C LEU A 44 -24.53 -9.82 23.91
N SER A 45 -25.81 -10.21 23.88
CA SER A 45 -26.68 -10.02 22.72
C SER A 45 -26.93 -8.55 22.36
N ARG A 46 -26.66 -7.61 23.28
CA ARG A 46 -26.87 -6.16 23.09
C ARG A 46 -25.61 -5.43 22.59
N LEU A 47 -24.47 -6.11 22.53
CA LEU A 47 -23.21 -5.52 22.09
C LEU A 47 -23.21 -5.28 20.58
N SER A 48 -22.75 -4.08 20.19
CA SER A 48 -22.54 -3.73 18.78
C SER A 48 -21.07 -3.58 18.42
N SER A 49 -20.19 -3.37 19.40
CA SER A 49 -18.75 -3.34 19.22
C SER A 49 -18.02 -3.99 20.39
N LEU A 50 -16.96 -4.74 20.11
CA LEU A 50 -16.14 -5.42 21.11
C LEU A 50 -14.65 -5.21 20.80
N TYR A 51 -13.90 -4.77 21.80
CA TYR A 51 -12.46 -4.67 21.79
C TYR A 51 -11.88 -5.62 22.84
N LEU A 52 -11.04 -6.56 22.43
CA LEU A 52 -10.38 -7.53 23.30
C LEU A 52 -8.87 -7.34 23.25
N LEU A 53 -8.23 -7.19 24.41
CA LEU A 53 -6.77 -7.23 24.55
C LEU A 53 -6.37 -8.40 25.46
N PHE A 54 -5.60 -9.36 24.96
CA PHE A 54 -5.35 -10.61 25.70
C PHE A 54 -3.93 -11.14 25.52
N LYS A 55 -3.48 -12.01 26.44
CA LYS A 55 -2.18 -12.70 26.40
C LYS A 55 -2.36 -14.18 26.11
N ALA A 56 -1.28 -14.91 25.81
CA ALA A 56 -1.31 -16.36 25.55
C ALA A 56 -2.13 -17.16 26.57
N LYS A 57 -1.91 -16.92 27.86
CA LYS A 57 -2.63 -17.61 28.94
C LYS A 57 -4.14 -17.33 29.00
N ASP A 58 -4.60 -16.25 28.38
CA ASP A 58 -6.01 -15.87 28.37
C ASP A 58 -6.75 -16.53 27.17
N LEU A 59 -6.03 -17.15 26.22
CA LEU A 59 -6.60 -17.76 25.00
C LEU A 59 -7.78 -18.71 25.25
N PRO A 60 -7.74 -19.65 26.22
CA PRO A 60 -8.89 -20.52 26.48
C PRO A 60 -10.15 -19.75 26.88
N ALA A 61 -10.00 -18.70 27.70
CA ALA A 61 -11.10 -17.84 28.11
C ALA A 61 -11.62 -16.99 26.95
N VAL A 62 -10.73 -16.51 26.07
CA VAL A 62 -11.08 -15.79 24.83
C VAL A 62 -11.92 -16.68 23.91
N HIS A 63 -11.47 -17.91 23.64
CA HIS A 63 -12.22 -18.87 22.82
C HIS A 63 -13.60 -19.18 23.41
N HIS A 64 -13.67 -19.39 24.73
CA HIS A 64 -14.94 -19.63 25.40
C HIS A 64 -15.89 -18.43 25.24
N PHE A 65 -15.37 -17.21 25.48
CA PHE A 65 -16.14 -15.99 25.39
C PHE A 65 -16.66 -15.70 23.97
N LEU A 66 -15.82 -15.90 22.95
CA LEU A 66 -16.20 -15.79 21.54
C LEU A 66 -17.14 -16.92 21.08
N GLY A 67 -17.27 -17.98 21.86
CA GLY A 67 -18.27 -19.03 21.69
C GLY A 67 -19.70 -18.57 22.02
N HIS A 68 -19.89 -17.43 22.70
CA HIS A 68 -21.22 -16.89 22.96
C HIS A 68 -21.82 -16.17 21.75
N ARG A 69 -23.14 -16.25 21.61
CA ARG A 69 -23.88 -15.63 20.51
C ARG A 69 -24.02 -14.13 20.74
N MET A 70 -23.52 -13.32 19.80
CA MET A 70 -23.60 -11.86 19.81
C MET A 70 -24.25 -11.36 18.51
N PRO A 71 -25.57 -11.55 18.33
CA PRO A 71 -26.26 -11.34 17.06
C PRO A 71 -26.19 -9.90 16.52
N ASN A 72 -25.96 -8.92 17.41
CA ASN A 72 -25.90 -7.51 17.07
C ASN A 72 -24.47 -6.96 16.96
N LEU A 73 -23.44 -7.81 17.06
CA LEU A 73 -22.05 -7.37 16.97
C LEU A 73 -21.71 -6.98 15.53
N HIS A 74 -21.32 -5.72 15.32
CA HIS A 74 -20.92 -5.17 14.02
C HIS A 74 -19.40 -5.03 13.89
N THR A 75 -18.71 -4.81 15.01
CA THR A 75 -17.26 -4.59 15.05
C THR A 75 -16.59 -5.43 16.12
N LEU A 76 -15.57 -6.19 15.73
CA LEU A 76 -14.73 -6.96 16.62
C LEU A 76 -13.27 -6.57 16.40
N THR A 77 -12.63 -6.04 17.42
CA THR A 77 -11.19 -5.77 17.44
C THR A 77 -10.53 -6.65 18.49
N MET A 78 -9.49 -7.36 18.12
CA MET A 78 -8.80 -8.31 18.99
C MET A 78 -7.29 -8.10 18.87
N ARG A 79 -6.64 -7.67 19.94
CA ARG A 79 -5.20 -7.45 19.95
C ARG A 79 -4.53 -8.46 20.88
N PHE A 80 -3.59 -9.23 20.33
CA PHE A 80 -2.74 -10.09 21.11
C PHE A 80 -1.57 -9.29 21.67
N HIS A 81 -1.40 -9.35 22.98
CA HIS A 81 -0.29 -8.74 23.69
C HIS A 81 0.78 -9.80 23.91
N CYS A 82 1.81 -9.79 23.08
CA CYS A 82 2.94 -10.69 23.25
C CYS A 82 3.84 -10.17 24.37
N LEU A 83 4.09 -11.00 25.39
CA LEU A 83 5.10 -10.76 26.42
C LEU A 83 5.87 -12.05 26.59
N THR A 84 7.04 -12.15 25.95
CA THR A 84 8.10 -13.17 26.17
C THR A 84 7.70 -14.65 26.16
N GLU A 85 6.43 -14.99 26.00
CA GLU A 85 5.86 -16.33 26.03
C GLU A 85 5.28 -16.61 24.64
N GLU A 86 5.88 -17.56 23.92
CA GLU A 86 5.30 -18.08 22.69
C GLU A 86 3.96 -18.79 23.01
N PRO A 87 2.84 -18.36 22.40
CA PRO A 87 1.61 -19.11 22.50
C PRO A 87 1.79 -20.46 21.77
N PRO A 88 1.34 -21.59 22.35
CA PRO A 88 1.37 -22.85 21.61
C PRO A 88 0.51 -22.71 20.34
N ARG A 89 1.09 -22.97 19.14
CA ARG A 89 0.42 -22.80 17.83
C ARG A 89 -0.99 -23.43 17.77
N ARG A 90 -1.20 -24.56 18.44
CA ARG A 90 -2.51 -25.25 18.53
C ARG A 90 -3.57 -24.43 19.27
N ALA A 91 -3.18 -23.64 20.27
CA ALA A 91 -4.09 -22.79 21.04
C ALA A 91 -4.56 -21.55 20.28
N LEU A 92 -3.89 -21.17 19.18
CA LEU A 92 -4.29 -20.05 18.33
C LEU A 92 -5.44 -20.43 17.37
N ARG A 93 -5.53 -21.70 16.98
CA ARG A 93 -6.57 -22.21 16.04
C ARG A 93 -7.96 -22.24 16.68
N GLY A 94 -8.03 -22.32 18.01
CA GLY A 94 -9.28 -22.47 18.73
C GLY A 94 -9.96 -23.83 18.54
N PRO A 95 -11.17 -24.01 19.06
CA PRO A 95 -11.91 -25.27 18.95
C PRO A 95 -12.34 -25.53 17.49
N ALA A 96 -12.27 -26.79 17.06
CA ALA A 96 -12.63 -27.24 15.70
C ALA A 96 -14.12 -27.12 15.33
N ARG A 97 -14.96 -26.58 16.22
CA ARG A 97 -16.39 -26.43 15.97
C ARG A 97 -16.64 -25.10 15.29
N SER A 98 -17.24 -25.13 14.09
CA SER A 98 -17.76 -23.94 13.45
C SER A 98 -18.86 -23.32 14.31
N TYR A 99 -18.62 -22.11 14.82
CA TYR A 99 -19.64 -21.28 15.47
C TYR A 99 -20.42 -20.45 14.45
N GLY A 100 -20.51 -20.91 13.19
CA GLY A 100 -21.19 -20.22 12.11
C GLY A 100 -22.55 -19.70 12.56
N GLY A 101 -22.68 -18.37 12.69
CA GLY A 101 -23.91 -17.72 13.16
C GLY A 101 -23.85 -17.08 14.55
N ASN A 102 -22.70 -17.09 15.25
CA ASN A 102 -22.54 -16.30 16.48
C ASN A 102 -22.53 -14.80 16.22
N PHE A 103 -21.99 -14.38 15.06
CA PHE A 103 -21.81 -12.97 14.68
C PHE A 103 -22.41 -12.66 13.29
N PRO A 104 -23.72 -12.87 13.08
CA PRO A 104 -24.36 -12.75 11.76
C PRO A 104 -24.37 -11.34 11.16
N ARG A 105 -24.02 -10.31 11.96
CA ARG A 105 -23.95 -8.90 11.55
C ARG A 105 -22.54 -8.33 11.60
N LEU A 106 -21.52 -9.17 11.81
CA LEU A 106 -20.14 -8.71 11.92
C LEU A 106 -19.69 -8.17 10.57
N ARG A 107 -19.37 -6.87 10.54
CA ARG A 107 -18.92 -6.16 9.33
C ARG A 107 -17.43 -5.87 9.37
N ASN A 108 -16.91 -5.54 10.55
CA ASN A 108 -15.53 -5.11 10.73
C ASN A 108 -14.82 -6.06 11.68
N LEU A 109 -13.81 -6.76 11.19
CA LEU A 109 -12.93 -7.61 11.98
C LEU A 109 -11.50 -7.09 11.89
N SER A 110 -10.94 -6.73 13.04
CA SER A 110 -9.55 -6.30 13.16
C SER A 110 -8.86 -7.20 14.19
N THR A 111 -7.82 -7.93 13.80
CA THR A 111 -7.14 -8.86 14.72
C THR A 111 -5.63 -8.87 14.54
N SER A 112 -4.91 -9.44 15.50
CA SER A 112 -3.49 -9.76 15.31
C SER A 112 -3.35 -10.93 14.33
N GLY A 113 -2.42 -10.87 13.38
CA GLY A 113 -2.21 -11.89 12.32
C GLY A 113 -1.95 -13.30 12.85
N ILE A 114 -1.38 -13.42 14.05
CA ILE A 114 -1.19 -14.71 14.73
C ILE A 114 -2.50 -15.34 15.23
N PHE A 115 -3.60 -14.57 15.32
CA PHE A 115 -4.88 -14.99 15.88
C PHE A 115 -6.04 -14.65 14.93
N LEU A 116 -6.25 -15.54 13.95
CA LEU A 116 -7.40 -15.51 13.05
C LEU A 116 -8.13 -16.87 13.09
N PRO A 117 -8.94 -17.12 14.12
CA PRO A 117 -9.69 -18.37 14.20
C PRO A 117 -10.77 -18.46 13.12
N GLU A 118 -10.86 -19.61 12.45
CA GLU A 118 -11.79 -19.86 11.33
C GLU A 118 -13.26 -19.57 11.66
N TYR A 119 -13.68 -19.79 12.91
CA TYR A 119 -15.07 -19.60 13.34
C TYR A 119 -15.52 -18.12 13.40
N LEU A 120 -14.59 -17.17 13.26
CA LEU A 120 -14.92 -15.75 13.12
C LEU A 120 -15.22 -15.35 11.68
N SER A 121 -14.95 -16.24 10.71
CA SER A 121 -15.28 -15.98 9.32
C SER A 121 -16.80 -15.88 9.15
N ALA A 122 -17.25 -14.86 8.43
CA ALA A 122 -18.65 -14.63 8.18
C ALA A 122 -18.85 -13.91 6.84
N PRO A 123 -19.91 -14.24 6.09
CA PRO A 123 -20.18 -13.60 4.80
C PRO A 123 -20.52 -12.12 4.94
N SER A 124 -20.94 -11.67 6.12
CA SER A 124 -21.26 -10.26 6.42
C SER A 124 -20.04 -9.36 6.57
N ILE A 125 -18.83 -9.92 6.66
CA ILE A 125 -17.60 -9.15 6.84
C ILE A 125 -17.34 -8.35 5.56
N THR A 126 -17.15 -7.04 5.76
CA THR A 126 -16.86 -6.04 4.72
C THR A 126 -15.47 -5.46 4.88
N HIS A 127 -14.94 -5.43 6.11
CA HIS A 127 -13.62 -4.89 6.44
C HIS A 127 -12.85 -5.93 7.27
N LEU A 128 -11.72 -6.40 6.75
CA LEU A 128 -10.78 -7.29 7.43
C LEU A 128 -9.42 -6.61 7.55
N GLU A 129 -8.91 -6.50 8.78
CA GLU A 129 -7.60 -5.94 9.08
C GLU A 129 -6.82 -6.92 9.95
N LEU A 130 -5.66 -7.39 9.47
CA LEU A 130 -4.71 -8.17 10.25
C LEU A 130 -3.45 -7.34 10.45
N THR A 131 -3.02 -7.21 11.70
CA THR A 131 -1.79 -6.50 12.04
C THR A 131 -0.85 -7.38 12.83
N GLU A 132 0.42 -7.02 12.88
CA GLU A 132 1.35 -7.56 13.87
C GLU A 132 0.82 -7.43 15.30
N CYS A 133 1.41 -8.20 16.21
CA CYS A 133 1.12 -8.13 17.64
C CYS A 133 1.30 -6.70 18.18
N PHE A 134 0.51 -6.35 19.19
CA PHE A 134 0.48 -5.01 19.76
C PHE A 134 1.68 -4.75 20.69
N GLU A 135 2.46 -3.69 20.39
CA GLU A 135 3.56 -3.04 21.14
C GLU A 135 4.81 -3.88 21.55
N SER A 136 5.99 -3.42 21.08
CA SER A 136 7.32 -3.61 21.69
C SER A 136 7.74 -5.05 22.01
N CYS A 137 7.58 -5.97 21.06
CA CYS A 137 8.37 -7.19 21.07
C CYS A 137 9.84 -6.84 20.79
N ASN A 138 10.63 -6.55 21.84
CA ASN A 138 12.11 -6.48 21.80
C ASN A 138 12.73 -7.86 21.58
N ILE A 139 12.13 -8.64 20.70
CA ILE A 139 12.33 -10.07 20.64
C ILE A 139 12.84 -10.43 19.25
N HIS A 140 14.16 -10.32 19.09
CA HIS A 140 14.93 -11.16 18.17
C HIS A 140 14.94 -12.62 18.68
N LEU A 141 13.77 -13.23 18.90
CA LEU A 141 13.70 -14.66 19.22
C LEU A 141 13.89 -15.41 17.90
N PRO A 142 14.80 -16.40 17.84
CA PRO A 142 14.84 -17.31 16.70
C PRO A 142 13.53 -18.12 16.69
N GLY A 143 12.64 -17.82 15.74
CA GLY A 143 11.26 -18.34 15.72
C GLY A 143 10.18 -17.27 15.90
N GLU A 144 10.37 -16.12 15.25
CA GLU A 144 9.47 -14.96 15.23
C GLU A 144 7.98 -15.37 15.17
N LEU A 145 7.13 -14.64 15.88
CA LEU A 145 5.69 -14.88 15.98
C LEU A 145 4.99 -14.54 14.67
N ARG A 146 5.17 -15.41 13.68
CA ARG A 146 4.68 -15.27 12.32
C ARG A 146 3.19 -15.62 12.23
N MET A 147 2.55 -15.07 11.20
CA MET A 147 1.13 -15.24 10.91
C MET A 147 0.76 -16.72 10.71
N LEU A 148 -0.53 -17.04 10.89
CA LEU A 148 -1.15 -18.27 10.39
C LEU A 148 -0.77 -18.53 8.92
N SER A 149 -0.76 -19.80 8.52
CA SER A 149 -0.43 -20.19 7.14
C SER A 149 -1.30 -19.45 6.11
N ILE A 150 -0.71 -19.10 4.97
CA ILE A 150 -1.42 -18.41 3.87
C ILE A 150 -2.71 -19.15 3.48
N ASP A 151 -2.69 -20.49 3.46
CA ASP A 151 -3.88 -21.32 3.21
C ASP A 151 -5.03 -21.03 4.18
N ALA A 152 -4.73 -20.85 5.47
CA ALA A 152 -5.76 -20.56 6.47
C ALA A 152 -6.37 -19.18 6.22
N LEU A 153 -5.54 -18.20 5.84
CA LEU A 153 -5.99 -16.86 5.48
C LEU A 153 -6.87 -16.87 4.23
N VAL A 154 -6.45 -17.57 3.17
CA VAL A 154 -7.24 -17.70 1.93
C VAL A 154 -8.58 -18.38 2.22
N LYS A 155 -8.62 -19.45 3.03
CA LYS A 155 -9.87 -20.10 3.45
C LYS A 155 -10.78 -19.18 4.28
N PHE A 156 -10.20 -18.39 5.18
CA PHE A 156 -10.94 -17.41 5.95
C PHE A 156 -11.59 -16.36 5.04
N VAL A 157 -10.81 -15.79 4.13
CA VAL A 157 -11.25 -14.76 3.19
C VAL A 157 -12.28 -15.32 2.20
N ALA A 158 -12.18 -16.59 1.82
CA ALA A 158 -13.17 -17.27 0.97
C ALA A 158 -14.58 -17.31 1.58
N SER A 159 -14.67 -17.25 2.92
CA SER A 159 -15.94 -17.19 3.64
C SER A 159 -16.49 -15.77 3.79
N CYS A 160 -15.73 -14.75 3.39
CA CYS A 160 -16.05 -13.32 3.51
C CYS A 160 -16.47 -12.73 2.15
N ILE A 161 -17.54 -13.26 1.54
CA ILE A 161 -17.93 -12.91 0.16
C ILE A 161 -18.27 -11.42 -0.07
N SER A 162 -18.64 -10.68 0.99
CA SER A 162 -18.96 -9.26 0.93
C SER A 162 -17.78 -8.34 1.26
N LEU A 163 -16.54 -8.86 1.21
CA LEU A 163 -15.35 -8.11 1.57
C LEU A 163 -15.13 -6.92 0.62
N GLU A 164 -15.07 -5.72 1.17
CA GLU A 164 -14.81 -4.46 0.47
C GLU A 164 -13.40 -3.95 0.75
N SER A 165 -12.86 -4.18 1.95
CA SER A 165 -11.53 -3.75 2.37
C SER A 165 -10.77 -4.90 3.05
N PHE A 166 -9.56 -5.18 2.59
CA PHE A 166 -8.67 -6.16 3.18
C PHE A 166 -7.28 -5.54 3.40
N GLN A 167 -6.82 -5.53 4.66
CA GLN A 167 -5.51 -5.00 5.04
C GLN A 167 -4.70 -6.02 5.83
N LEU A 168 -3.43 -6.19 5.46
CA LEU A 168 -2.40 -6.93 6.18
C LEU A 168 -1.27 -5.96 6.53
N THR A 169 -0.79 -5.98 7.77
CA THR A 169 0.32 -5.14 8.22
C THR A 169 1.27 -5.96 9.11
N ASN A 170 2.52 -6.14 8.69
CA ASN A 170 3.58 -6.92 9.33
C ASN A 170 3.07 -8.29 9.79
N CYS A 171 2.60 -9.09 8.84
CA CYS A 171 1.97 -10.38 9.06
C CYS A 171 2.69 -11.48 8.26
N THR A 172 4.02 -11.51 8.33
CA THR A 172 4.86 -12.49 7.62
C THR A 172 4.46 -13.92 8.03
N PRO A 173 4.18 -14.84 7.08
CA PRO A 173 3.76 -16.21 7.37
C PRO A 173 4.90 -17.10 7.88
N ASP A 174 4.54 -18.11 8.68
CA ASP A 174 5.47 -19.05 9.33
C ASP A 174 6.19 -19.98 8.33
N ASP A 175 5.49 -20.37 7.26
CA ASP A 175 5.93 -21.39 6.31
C ASP A 175 6.13 -20.78 4.91
N ALA A 176 7.12 -21.31 4.17
CA ALA A 176 7.27 -21.04 2.75
C ALA A 176 6.02 -21.53 2.01
N PHE A 177 5.12 -20.61 1.68
CA PHE A 177 3.97 -20.91 0.85
C PHE A 177 4.47 -21.10 -0.57
N ASP A 178 4.25 -22.29 -1.13
CA ASP A 178 4.32 -22.47 -2.57
C ASP A 178 2.91 -22.37 -3.12
N ALA A 179 2.58 -21.19 -3.65
CA ALA A 179 1.38 -21.03 -4.45
C ALA A 179 1.46 -22.01 -5.61
N ASP A 180 0.60 -23.04 -5.60
CA ASP A 180 0.34 -23.80 -6.80
C ASP A 180 -0.45 -22.89 -7.75
N PHE A 181 0.23 -22.30 -8.72
CA PHE A 181 -0.36 -21.40 -9.72
C PHE A 181 -1.44 -22.08 -10.58
N SER A 182 -1.66 -23.39 -10.44
CA SER A 182 -2.77 -24.11 -11.05
C SER A 182 -4.07 -24.08 -10.23
N THR A 183 -4.04 -23.65 -8.96
CA THR A 183 -5.25 -23.54 -8.13
C THR A 183 -6.13 -22.36 -8.57
N PRO A 184 -7.47 -22.55 -8.61
CA PRO A 184 -8.39 -21.49 -9.00
C PRO A 184 -8.32 -20.34 -7.99
N ARG A 185 -8.12 -19.13 -8.52
CA ARG A 185 -8.01 -17.90 -7.74
C ARG A 185 -9.32 -17.57 -7.04
N LEU A 186 -9.23 -17.08 -5.81
CA LEU A 186 -10.39 -16.63 -5.04
C LEU A 186 -10.91 -15.30 -5.59
N HIS A 187 -12.15 -15.30 -6.07
CA HIS A 187 -12.80 -14.10 -6.58
C HIS A 187 -13.45 -13.30 -5.45
N LEU A 188 -13.11 -12.01 -5.35
CA LEU A 188 -13.64 -11.07 -4.35
C LEU A 188 -14.41 -9.94 -5.04
N PRO A 189 -15.68 -10.14 -5.46
CA PRO A 189 -16.38 -9.25 -6.40
C PRO A 189 -16.63 -7.83 -5.89
N HIS A 190 -16.62 -7.61 -4.57
CA HIS A 190 -16.94 -6.33 -3.94
C HIS A 190 -15.70 -5.59 -3.43
N LEU A 191 -14.50 -6.15 -3.65
CA LEU A 191 -13.28 -5.59 -3.10
C LEU A 191 -12.99 -4.23 -3.75
N ARG A 192 -12.77 -3.23 -2.91
CA ARG A 192 -12.39 -1.86 -3.27
C ARG A 192 -10.98 -1.53 -2.82
N THR A 193 -10.53 -2.11 -1.72
CA THR A 193 -9.20 -1.85 -1.18
C THR A 193 -8.54 -3.14 -0.75
N PHE A 194 -7.33 -3.38 -1.24
CA PHE A 194 -6.45 -4.46 -0.80
C PHE A 194 -5.11 -3.85 -0.42
N ALA A 195 -4.70 -3.99 0.83
CA ALA A 195 -3.47 -3.42 1.35
C ALA A 195 -2.62 -4.52 2.00
N VAL A 196 -1.35 -4.61 1.63
CA VAL A 196 -0.36 -5.44 2.31
C VAL A 196 0.84 -4.57 2.65
N GLU A 197 1.20 -4.53 3.91
CA GLU A 197 2.36 -3.83 4.43
C GLU A 197 3.21 -4.87 5.15
N ASP A 198 4.38 -5.21 4.63
CA ASP A 198 5.26 -6.22 5.24
C ASP A 198 6.70 -6.02 4.75
N GLU A 199 7.68 -6.01 5.65
CA GLU A 199 9.09 -5.88 5.27
C GLU A 199 9.54 -7.03 4.36
N ASP A 200 9.15 -8.27 4.67
CA ASP A 200 9.44 -9.45 3.85
C ASP A 200 8.39 -9.61 2.74
N TRP A 201 8.81 -9.50 1.48
CA TRP A 201 7.90 -9.59 0.33
C TRP A 201 7.90 -10.95 -0.38
N ASP A 202 8.76 -11.90 -0.01
CA ASP A 202 8.90 -13.18 -0.74
C ASP A 202 7.57 -13.95 -0.84
N TRP A 203 6.73 -13.81 0.18
CA TRP A 203 5.40 -14.41 0.24
C TRP A 203 4.30 -13.53 -0.36
N GLY A 204 4.47 -12.21 -0.39
CA GLY A 204 3.45 -11.24 -0.80
C GLY A 204 3.06 -11.41 -2.26
N SER A 205 4.04 -11.63 -3.15
CA SER A 205 3.79 -11.91 -4.57
C SER A 205 2.97 -13.20 -4.76
N LYS A 206 3.31 -14.28 -4.05
CA LYS A 206 2.58 -15.55 -4.09
C LYS A 206 1.16 -15.41 -3.51
N PHE A 207 1.00 -14.60 -2.48
CA PHE A 207 -0.30 -14.32 -1.88
C PHE A 207 -1.23 -13.53 -2.82
N LEU A 208 -0.71 -12.51 -3.51
CA LEU A 208 -1.47 -11.77 -4.52
C LEU A 208 -2.03 -12.69 -5.62
N HIS A 209 -1.29 -13.74 -5.99
CA HIS A 209 -1.74 -14.73 -6.97
C HIS A 209 -2.94 -15.57 -6.52
N CYS A 210 -3.22 -15.63 -5.22
CA CYS A 210 -4.37 -16.38 -4.70
C CYS A 210 -5.71 -15.70 -4.99
N PHE A 211 -5.72 -14.43 -5.45
CA PHE A 211 -6.94 -13.64 -5.60
C PHE A 211 -7.16 -13.17 -7.04
N THR A 212 -8.43 -12.98 -7.39
CA THR A 212 -8.86 -12.25 -8.58
C THR A 212 -9.54 -10.96 -8.13
N PHE A 213 -8.95 -9.82 -8.50
CA PHE A 213 -9.40 -8.49 -8.09
C PHE A 213 -10.41 -7.88 -9.07
N PRO A 214 -11.51 -7.26 -8.59
CA PRO A 214 -12.37 -6.43 -9.42
C PRO A 214 -11.61 -5.26 -10.07
N PRO A 215 -12.02 -4.83 -11.28
CA PRO A 215 -11.50 -3.67 -11.99
C PRO A 215 -11.33 -2.38 -11.19
N THR A 216 -12.14 -2.20 -10.15
CA THR A 216 -12.20 -0.99 -9.31
C THR A 216 -11.36 -1.10 -8.04
N THR A 217 -10.49 -2.11 -7.93
CA THR A 217 -9.74 -2.36 -6.69
C THR A 217 -8.52 -1.45 -6.62
N HIS A 218 -8.38 -0.75 -5.49
CA HIS A 218 -7.16 -0.08 -5.09
C HIS A 218 -6.22 -1.06 -4.39
N LEU A 219 -5.12 -1.43 -5.05
CA LEU A 219 -4.06 -2.28 -4.50
C LEU A 219 -2.99 -1.40 -3.87
N LYS A 220 -2.69 -1.60 -2.59
CA LYS A 220 -1.59 -0.97 -1.87
C LYS A 220 -0.63 -2.04 -1.37
N VAL A 221 0.63 -1.97 -1.76
CA VAL A 221 1.70 -2.86 -1.33
C VAL A 221 2.79 -2.02 -0.70
N VAL A 222 3.18 -2.31 0.52
CA VAL A 222 4.23 -1.60 1.25
C VAL A 222 5.26 -2.64 1.70
N CYS A 223 6.49 -2.64 1.16
CA CYS A 223 7.44 -3.72 1.46
C CYS A 223 8.93 -3.36 1.32
N SER A 224 9.86 -4.16 1.85
CA SER A 224 11.30 -3.90 1.68
C SER A 224 11.89 -4.73 0.52
N SER A 225 11.46 -4.44 -0.72
CA SER A 225 12.04 -5.03 -1.95
C SER A 225 12.91 -4.02 -2.71
N GLY A 226 13.97 -4.48 -3.36
CA GLY A 226 14.83 -3.64 -4.22
C GLY A 226 14.35 -3.55 -5.68
N VAL A 227 13.42 -4.40 -6.12
CA VAL A 227 13.01 -4.55 -7.53
C VAL A 227 11.50 -4.65 -7.63
N LEU A 228 10.90 -3.90 -8.55
CA LEU A 228 9.45 -3.80 -8.71
C LEU A 228 8.85 -5.08 -9.34
N GLN A 229 9.63 -5.78 -10.18
CA GLN A 229 9.26 -7.11 -10.70
C GLN A 229 9.10 -8.17 -9.60
N ASP A 230 9.82 -8.07 -8.48
CA ASP A 230 9.64 -8.99 -7.34
C ASP A 230 8.32 -8.71 -6.61
N ILE A 231 7.81 -7.48 -6.76
CA ILE A 231 6.59 -7.04 -6.10
C ILE A 231 5.36 -7.56 -6.83
N ILE A 232 5.32 -7.33 -8.14
CA ILE A 232 4.25 -7.77 -9.04
C ILE A 232 4.89 -8.38 -10.29
N PRO A 233 5.19 -9.69 -10.31
CA PRO A 233 5.73 -10.38 -11.48
C PRO A 233 4.72 -10.41 -12.65
N VAL A 234 4.85 -9.43 -13.54
CA VAL A 234 3.97 -9.15 -14.69
C VAL A 234 3.62 -10.39 -15.50
N SER A 235 4.61 -11.22 -15.81
CA SER A 235 4.44 -12.44 -16.63
C SER A 235 3.44 -13.45 -16.05
N LYS A 236 3.12 -13.33 -14.75
CA LYS A 236 2.16 -14.19 -14.06
C LYS A 236 0.84 -13.46 -13.73
N PHE A 237 0.81 -12.13 -13.90
CA PHE A 237 -0.24 -11.23 -13.43
C PHE A 237 -0.90 -10.40 -14.55
N GLU A 238 -0.65 -10.69 -15.83
CA GLU A 238 -1.22 -9.91 -16.96
C GLU A 238 -2.74 -9.68 -16.86
N GLU A 239 -3.52 -10.72 -16.52
CA GLU A 239 -4.97 -10.61 -16.32
C GLU A 239 -5.34 -9.80 -15.07
N LEU A 240 -4.53 -9.88 -14.01
CA LEU A 240 -4.74 -9.21 -12.73
C LEU A 240 -4.50 -7.69 -12.84
N LEU A 241 -3.45 -7.30 -13.56
CA LEU A 241 -3.06 -5.91 -13.78
C LEU A 241 -4.02 -5.19 -14.74
N SER A 242 -4.69 -5.93 -15.62
CA SER A 242 -5.75 -5.40 -16.49
C SER A 242 -7.00 -4.94 -15.73
N SER A 243 -7.11 -5.29 -14.44
CA SER A 243 -8.29 -5.05 -13.59
C SER A 243 -7.97 -4.30 -12.29
N ILE A 244 -6.88 -3.54 -12.20
CA ILE A 244 -6.55 -2.78 -10.98
C ILE A 244 -6.66 -1.27 -11.23
N ASP A 245 -7.52 -0.58 -10.49
CA ASP A 245 -7.76 0.86 -10.65
C ASP A 245 -6.62 1.73 -10.11
N SER A 246 -5.88 1.27 -9.10
CA SER A 246 -4.66 1.94 -8.65
C SER A 246 -3.72 0.94 -7.98
N VAL A 247 -2.50 0.77 -8.46
CA VAL A 247 -1.42 0.11 -7.69
C VAL A 247 -0.65 1.17 -6.95
N VAL A 248 -0.53 1.11 -5.62
CA VAL A 248 0.33 1.93 -4.76
C VAL A 248 1.43 1.05 -4.19
N VAL A 249 2.64 1.11 -4.70
CA VAL A 249 3.79 0.45 -4.03
C VAL A 249 4.35 1.39 -2.97
N ARG A 250 4.96 0.94 -1.89
CA ARG A 250 5.76 1.78 -1.01
C ARG A 250 6.89 0.92 -0.49
N LEU A 251 8.09 1.14 -1.00
CA LEU A 251 9.21 0.42 -0.42
C LEU A 251 9.43 0.92 1.03
N VAL A 252 9.76 0.11 2.03
CA VAL A 252 10.01 0.62 3.40
C VAL A 252 11.48 0.48 3.71
N PRO A 253 12.08 1.44 4.44
CA PRO A 253 13.37 1.21 5.06
C PRO A 253 13.34 -0.06 5.90
N ASP A 254 14.11 -1.04 5.44
CA ASP A 254 14.71 -2.04 6.31
C ASP A 254 15.36 -1.33 7.52
N GLN A 255 15.59 -2.06 8.61
CA GLN A 255 16.27 -1.65 9.87
C GLN A 255 17.60 -0.87 9.66
N PHE A 256 18.11 -0.85 8.43
CA PHE A 256 19.27 -0.10 7.94
C PHE A 256 18.95 1.22 7.18
N LYS A 257 17.72 1.76 7.23
CA LYS A 257 17.28 3.02 6.58
C LYS A 257 17.36 3.01 5.04
N ARG A 258 16.67 2.09 4.38
CA ARG A 258 16.65 1.95 2.91
C ARG A 258 15.34 2.48 2.25
N PRO A 259 15.27 2.69 0.93
CA PRO A 259 14.34 3.65 0.29
C PRO A 259 12.87 3.26 0.14
N TYR A 260 12.03 4.23 -0.30
CA TYR A 260 10.64 3.99 -0.73
C TYR A 260 10.32 4.36 -2.19
N CYS A 261 9.75 3.43 -2.95
CA CYS A 261 9.16 3.68 -4.27
C CYS A 261 7.64 3.59 -4.21
N THR A 262 6.94 4.62 -4.69
CA THR A 262 5.48 4.67 -4.83
C THR A 262 5.01 4.80 -6.27
N VAL A 263 4.77 3.66 -6.90
CA VAL A 263 4.04 3.58 -8.17
C VAL A 263 2.56 3.76 -7.88
N HIS A 264 1.83 4.63 -8.60
CA HIS A 264 0.38 4.81 -8.67
C HIS A 264 -0.10 4.51 -10.10
N GLY A 265 -0.54 3.29 -10.39
CA GLY A 265 -0.95 2.91 -11.76
C GLY A 265 -2.41 2.58 -11.90
N PHE A 266 -3.13 3.18 -12.87
CA PHE A 266 -4.56 2.99 -13.06
C PHE A 266 -4.90 2.12 -14.28
N ALA A 267 -5.71 1.07 -14.10
CA ALA A 267 -6.14 0.19 -15.19
C ALA A 267 -7.66 0.26 -15.41
N ARG A 268 -8.04 1.07 -16.40
CA ARG A 268 -9.19 1.00 -17.33
C ARG A 268 -9.55 2.42 -17.77
N GLY A 269 -8.97 2.88 -18.88
CA GLY A 269 -9.31 4.18 -19.46
C GLY A 269 -9.06 5.39 -18.54
N ALA A 270 -8.38 5.20 -17.41
CA ALA A 270 -7.97 6.26 -16.50
C ALA A 270 -6.52 6.65 -16.83
N GLU A 271 -6.39 7.93 -17.16
CA GLU A 271 -5.39 8.57 -18.00
C GLU A 271 -4.10 8.95 -17.25
N ARG A 272 -3.67 8.18 -16.23
CA ARG A 272 -2.60 8.65 -15.33
C ARG A 272 -1.79 7.51 -14.74
N LEU A 273 -0.45 7.56 -14.83
CA LEU A 273 0.48 6.80 -14.00
C LEU A 273 1.29 7.83 -13.19
N SER A 274 1.38 7.68 -11.88
CA SER A 274 2.19 8.58 -11.04
C SER A 274 3.16 7.75 -10.24
N VAL A 275 4.45 7.82 -10.53
CA VAL A 275 5.50 7.07 -9.83
C VAL A 275 6.28 8.00 -8.92
N THR A 276 5.81 8.16 -7.70
CA THR A 276 6.52 8.91 -6.67
C THR A 276 7.59 8.03 -6.04
N ALA A 277 8.83 8.15 -6.49
CA ALA A 277 10.00 7.57 -5.82
C ALA A 277 10.60 8.62 -4.86
N ARG A 278 10.87 8.29 -3.60
CA ARG A 278 11.41 9.25 -2.62
C ARG A 278 12.37 8.57 -1.65
N ASP A 279 13.29 9.36 -1.11
CA ASP A 279 14.31 8.96 -0.13
C ASP A 279 15.13 7.72 -0.55
N PHE A 280 15.69 7.79 -1.76
CA PHE A 280 16.60 6.80 -2.36
C PHE A 280 18.07 7.00 -1.95
N ASP A 281 18.49 6.32 -0.88
CA ASP A 281 19.91 6.14 -0.51
C ASP A 281 20.50 4.78 -0.98
N PHE A 282 20.13 4.27 -2.16
CA PHE A 282 20.82 3.13 -2.79
C PHE A 282 21.76 3.57 -3.93
N ASP A 283 22.72 2.70 -4.27
CA ASP A 283 23.66 2.83 -5.39
C ASP A 283 23.03 3.53 -6.61
N ALA A 284 23.77 4.47 -7.19
CA ALA A 284 23.35 5.29 -8.33
C ALA A 284 22.79 4.49 -9.54
N GLU A 285 22.95 3.17 -9.55
CA GLU A 285 22.56 2.23 -10.61
C GLU A 285 21.11 1.70 -10.50
N ALA A 286 20.38 1.95 -9.41
CA ALA A 286 19.02 1.40 -9.21
C ALA A 286 17.90 2.08 -10.03
N GLY A 287 18.15 3.28 -10.58
CA GLY A 287 17.13 4.04 -11.33
C GLY A 287 16.75 3.43 -12.69
N GLU A 288 17.70 2.76 -13.34
CA GLU A 288 17.47 2.10 -14.64
C GLU A 288 16.57 0.85 -14.52
N PRO A 289 16.84 -0.10 -13.60
CA PRO A 289 15.95 -1.22 -13.34
C PRO A 289 14.51 -0.78 -13.03
N MET A 290 14.34 0.30 -12.25
CA MET A 290 13.03 0.83 -11.91
C MET A 290 12.25 1.32 -13.14
N LEU A 291 12.86 2.12 -14.02
CA LEU A 291 12.20 2.59 -15.25
C LEU A 291 11.82 1.42 -16.16
N HIS A 292 12.71 0.45 -16.30
CA HIS A 292 12.46 -0.72 -17.11
C HIS A 292 11.35 -1.62 -16.53
N ASP A 293 11.27 -1.75 -15.21
CA ASP A 293 10.19 -2.47 -14.53
C ASP A 293 8.85 -1.76 -14.68
N LEU A 294 8.81 -0.42 -14.61
CA LEU A 294 7.59 0.35 -14.82
C LEU A 294 6.97 0.12 -16.20
N ILE A 295 7.81 0.07 -17.25
CA ILE A 295 7.35 -0.24 -18.61
C ILE A 295 6.71 -1.63 -18.65
N ARG A 296 7.37 -2.60 -18.00
CA ARG A 296 6.93 -3.99 -18.00
C ARG A 296 5.67 -4.20 -17.18
N LEU A 297 5.46 -3.44 -16.10
CA LEU A 297 4.33 -3.61 -15.20
C LEU A 297 2.97 -3.53 -15.88
N PHE A 298 2.84 -2.74 -16.94
CA PHE A 298 1.55 -2.51 -17.58
C PHE A 298 1.46 -3.30 -18.89
N PRO A 299 0.48 -4.20 -19.07
CA PRO A 299 0.33 -4.98 -20.30
C PRO A 299 0.03 -4.10 -21.53
N ALA A 300 -0.40 -2.85 -21.31
CA ALA A 300 -0.63 -1.85 -22.36
C ALA A 300 -0.01 -0.49 -21.94
N PRO A 301 1.33 -0.33 -22.04
CA PRO A 301 2.01 0.89 -21.61
C PRO A 301 1.58 2.12 -22.43
N THR A 302 1.07 1.90 -23.64
CA THR A 302 0.49 2.93 -24.51
C THR A 302 -0.79 3.57 -23.97
N ASN A 303 -1.41 3.06 -22.90
CA ASN A 303 -2.56 3.71 -22.26
C ASN A 303 -2.15 4.72 -21.19
N ILE A 304 -0.85 4.85 -20.90
CA ILE A 304 -0.34 5.76 -19.87
C ILE A 304 -0.22 7.16 -20.47
N LEU A 305 -1.07 8.10 -20.03
CA LEU A 305 -1.05 9.49 -20.51
C LEU A 305 -0.27 10.43 -19.59
N SER A 306 0.12 10.00 -18.40
CA SER A 306 0.94 10.82 -17.50
C SER A 306 1.95 9.94 -16.81
N LEU A 307 3.16 10.47 -16.59
CA LEU A 307 4.21 9.88 -15.76
C LEU A 307 4.76 10.98 -14.87
N ASP A 308 4.62 10.84 -13.55
CA ASP A 308 5.28 11.70 -12.57
C ASP A 308 6.37 10.88 -11.89
N VAL A 309 7.63 11.30 -11.96
CA VAL A 309 8.80 10.64 -11.36
C VAL A 309 9.44 11.61 -10.39
N GLU A 310 9.63 11.17 -9.15
CA GLU A 310 10.39 11.90 -8.15
C GLU A 310 11.64 11.06 -7.81
N PHE A 311 12.79 11.71 -7.64
CA PHE A 311 14.07 11.09 -7.31
C PHE A 311 14.77 11.95 -6.26
N GLN A 312 15.61 11.31 -5.44
CA GLN A 312 16.53 12.05 -4.58
C GLN A 312 17.58 12.78 -5.43
N ASP A 313 18.03 13.94 -4.96
CA ASP A 313 19.07 14.71 -5.64
C ASP A 313 20.37 13.91 -5.79
N GLY A 314 20.90 13.89 -7.02
CA GLY A 314 22.16 13.21 -7.36
C GLY A 314 21.99 11.81 -7.94
N LEU A 315 20.79 11.23 -7.97
CA LEU A 315 20.53 9.98 -8.67
C LEU A 315 20.66 10.17 -10.19
N VAL A 316 21.49 9.35 -10.83
CA VAL A 316 21.76 9.41 -12.27
C VAL A 316 21.13 8.21 -12.95
N THR A 317 19.97 8.39 -13.56
CA THR A 317 19.41 7.39 -14.46
C THR A 317 20.04 7.52 -15.84
N ALA A 318 20.53 6.43 -16.40
CA ALA A 318 21.19 6.45 -17.70
C ALA A 318 20.23 6.87 -18.83
N GLN A 319 20.80 7.48 -19.89
CA GLN A 319 20.02 8.01 -21.02
C GLN A 319 19.23 6.92 -21.76
N HIS A 320 19.80 5.73 -21.94
CA HIS A 320 19.14 4.64 -22.66
C HIS A 320 17.91 4.13 -21.90
N ALA A 321 17.94 4.09 -20.57
CA ALA A 321 16.79 3.71 -19.75
C ALA A 321 15.60 4.68 -19.93
N TRP A 322 15.88 5.99 -20.01
CA TRP A 322 14.86 6.98 -20.34
C TRP A 322 14.36 6.83 -21.78
N HIS A 323 15.26 6.57 -22.73
CA HIS A 323 14.89 6.34 -24.12
C HIS A 323 13.92 5.16 -24.27
N ASP A 324 14.24 4.02 -23.65
CA ASP A 324 13.40 2.83 -23.65
C ASP A 324 12.02 3.12 -23.02
N ALA A 325 11.99 3.82 -21.88
CA ALA A 325 10.76 4.21 -21.20
C ALA A 325 9.88 5.12 -22.05
N LEU A 326 10.45 6.18 -22.61
CA LEU A 326 9.70 7.13 -23.44
C LEU A 326 9.22 6.49 -24.75
N SER A 327 9.98 5.57 -25.32
CA SER A 327 9.59 4.83 -26.52
C SER A 327 8.41 3.90 -26.26
N ALA A 328 8.36 3.27 -25.08
CA ALA A 328 7.24 2.41 -24.69
C ALA A 328 5.97 3.19 -24.30
N LEU A 329 6.12 4.38 -23.73
CA LEU A 329 5.04 5.25 -23.26
C LEU A 329 4.61 6.26 -24.33
N SER A 330 4.34 5.80 -25.55
CA SER A 330 4.16 6.67 -26.73
C SER A 330 2.94 7.61 -26.68
N SER A 331 1.95 7.34 -25.82
CA SER A 331 0.76 8.18 -25.63
C SER A 331 0.89 9.21 -24.51
N LEU A 332 2.08 9.41 -23.95
CA LEU A 332 2.26 10.32 -22.81
C LEU A 332 1.83 11.76 -23.17
N GLN A 333 0.96 12.34 -22.35
CA GLN A 333 0.54 13.73 -22.38
C GLN A 333 1.25 14.61 -21.34
N CYS A 334 1.57 14.05 -20.18
CA CYS A 334 2.21 14.77 -19.08
C CYS A 334 3.43 14.00 -18.55
N LEU A 335 4.60 14.64 -18.55
CA LEU A 335 5.81 14.12 -17.91
C LEU A 335 6.23 15.06 -16.78
N ALA A 336 6.35 14.54 -15.57
CA ALA A 336 6.97 15.24 -14.46
C ALA A 336 8.22 14.49 -14.00
N LEU A 337 9.33 15.21 -13.85
CA LEU A 337 10.55 14.71 -13.21
C LEU A 337 10.94 15.69 -12.10
N ARG A 338 11.01 15.22 -10.86
CA ARG A 338 11.45 16.00 -9.70
C ARG A 338 12.70 15.37 -9.09
N GLY A 339 13.80 16.10 -9.03
CA GLY A 339 15.09 15.60 -8.56
C GLY A 339 15.84 14.78 -9.61
N GLY A 340 16.90 14.08 -9.19
CA GLY A 340 17.79 13.34 -10.10
C GLY A 340 18.49 14.20 -11.18
N SER A 341 19.14 13.54 -12.14
CA SER A 341 19.76 14.22 -13.29
C SER A 341 18.75 14.49 -14.42
N LEU A 342 18.41 15.77 -14.65
CA LEU A 342 17.57 16.20 -15.77
C LEU A 342 18.24 15.97 -17.14
N TYR A 343 19.58 15.93 -17.17
CA TYR A 343 20.35 15.87 -18.41
C TYR A 343 19.99 14.65 -19.26
N HIS A 344 19.98 13.44 -18.65
CA HIS A 344 19.72 12.21 -19.39
C HIS A 344 18.29 12.13 -19.91
N LEU A 345 17.30 12.61 -19.14
CA LEU A 345 15.92 12.73 -19.62
C LEU A 345 15.84 13.66 -20.83
N LEU A 346 16.41 14.87 -20.73
CA LEU A 346 16.36 15.86 -21.80
C LEU A 346 17.12 15.40 -23.06
N SER A 347 18.25 14.72 -22.89
CA SER A 347 18.98 14.11 -24.00
C SER A 347 18.16 13.00 -24.66
N ALA A 348 17.48 12.13 -23.90
CA ALA A 348 16.59 11.11 -24.45
C ALA A 348 15.43 11.75 -25.25
N LEU A 349 14.78 12.78 -24.70
CA LEU A 349 13.69 13.52 -25.37
C LEU A 349 14.11 14.22 -26.68
N SER A 350 15.41 14.47 -26.87
CA SER A 350 15.95 15.11 -28.08
C SER A 350 16.21 14.12 -29.23
N GLN A 351 16.29 12.82 -28.94
CA GLN A 351 16.59 11.80 -29.96
C GLN A 351 15.47 11.69 -31.01
N GLU A 352 15.83 11.31 -32.23
CA GLU A 352 14.92 11.29 -33.40
C GLU A 352 13.84 10.23 -33.33
N ASP A 353 14.14 9.11 -32.69
CA ASP A 353 13.30 7.93 -32.56
C ASP A 353 12.35 7.96 -31.36
N VAL A 354 12.54 8.88 -30.41
CA VAL A 354 11.60 9.11 -29.30
C VAL A 354 10.45 10.00 -29.76
N LEU A 355 9.37 9.37 -30.25
CA LEU A 355 8.18 10.04 -30.75
C LEU A 355 7.10 10.11 -29.66
N LEU A 356 6.96 11.29 -29.05
CA LEU A 356 5.91 11.61 -28.07
C LEU A 356 5.01 12.73 -28.62
N PRO A 357 4.14 12.46 -29.60
CA PRO A 357 3.34 13.49 -30.26
C PRO A 357 2.27 14.10 -29.35
N GLN A 358 1.83 13.36 -28.34
CA GLN A 358 0.77 13.77 -27.41
C GLN A 358 1.31 14.53 -26.19
N LEU A 359 2.64 14.65 -26.04
CA LEU A 359 3.23 15.27 -24.84
C LEU A 359 2.97 16.78 -24.86
N GLU A 360 2.02 17.21 -24.04
CA GLU A 360 1.55 18.59 -23.89
C GLU A 360 2.19 19.28 -22.68
N GLN A 361 2.46 18.54 -21.60
CA GLN A 361 2.94 19.09 -20.34
C GLN A 361 4.28 18.46 -19.92
N LEU A 362 5.26 19.31 -19.60
CA LEU A 362 6.53 18.93 -19.00
C LEU A 362 6.75 19.69 -17.68
N VAL A 363 7.01 18.95 -16.59
CA VAL A 363 7.31 19.51 -15.26
C VAL A 363 8.69 19.03 -14.85
N LEU A 364 9.61 19.95 -14.59
CA LEU A 364 10.98 19.63 -14.19
C LEU A 364 11.29 20.34 -12.87
N ALA A 365 11.66 19.58 -11.85
CA ALA A 365 12.14 20.12 -10.58
C ALA A 365 13.58 19.66 -10.32
N SER A 366 14.44 20.56 -9.89
CA SER A 366 15.83 20.24 -9.53
C SER A 366 16.32 21.12 -8.40
N SER A 367 17.18 20.57 -7.53
CA SER A 367 17.93 21.34 -6.54
C SER A 367 19.06 22.18 -7.13
N ARG A 368 19.48 21.89 -8.37
CA ARG A 368 20.59 22.58 -9.04
C ARG A 368 20.33 22.72 -10.53
N TRP A 369 19.89 23.89 -10.96
CA TRP A 369 19.89 24.25 -12.38
C TRP A 369 21.30 24.61 -12.82
N HIS A 370 21.83 23.87 -13.79
CA HIS A 370 23.16 24.10 -14.38
C HIS A 370 22.97 24.72 -15.77
N SER A 371 23.86 25.61 -16.20
CA SER A 371 23.76 26.29 -17.50
C SER A 371 23.72 25.31 -18.69
N GLU A 372 24.38 24.15 -18.56
CA GLU A 372 24.33 23.08 -19.57
C GLU A 372 22.94 22.43 -19.65
N SER A 373 22.27 22.24 -18.51
CA SER A 373 20.89 21.72 -18.46
C SER A 373 19.88 22.73 -19.00
N ASP A 374 20.11 24.03 -18.80
CA ASP A 374 19.27 25.09 -19.36
C ASP A 374 19.32 25.12 -20.89
N GLU A 375 20.52 25.12 -21.47
CA GLU A 375 20.66 25.11 -22.94
C GLU A 375 20.19 23.78 -23.55
N LEU A 376 20.42 22.65 -22.87
CA LEU A 376 19.87 21.38 -23.30
C LEU A 376 18.35 21.38 -23.27
N LEU A 377 17.71 21.91 -22.22
CA LEU A 377 16.26 22.05 -22.15
C LEU A 377 15.72 22.86 -23.34
N VAL A 378 16.32 24.02 -23.61
CA VAL A 378 15.92 24.86 -24.75
C VAL A 378 16.08 24.12 -26.07
N SER A 379 17.25 23.49 -26.29
CA SER A 379 17.54 22.71 -27.49
C SER A 379 16.53 21.57 -27.68
N THR A 380 16.24 20.80 -26.62
CA THR A 380 15.27 19.70 -26.66
C THR A 380 13.88 20.22 -27.04
N VAL A 381 13.43 21.34 -26.49
CA VAL A 381 12.13 21.96 -26.83
C VAL A 381 12.12 22.47 -28.27
N GLU A 382 13.19 23.13 -28.72
CA GLU A 382 13.35 23.61 -30.10
C GLU A 382 13.32 22.47 -31.12
N ILE A 383 14.06 21.39 -30.86
CA ILE A 383 14.09 20.19 -31.72
C ILE A 383 12.70 19.56 -31.81
N ARG A 384 12.02 19.39 -30.68
CA ARG A 384 10.66 18.83 -30.65
C ARG A 384 9.66 19.72 -31.39
N ALA A 385 9.69 21.02 -31.16
CA ALA A 385 8.84 21.99 -31.84
C ALA A 385 9.09 22.00 -33.35
N ALA A 386 10.35 21.89 -33.79
CA ALA A 386 10.71 21.80 -35.21
C ALA A 386 10.16 20.52 -35.88
N ARG A 387 10.00 19.43 -35.11
CA ARG A 387 9.34 18.19 -35.56
C ARG A 387 7.81 18.22 -35.47
N GLY A 388 7.22 19.33 -34.99
CA GLY A 388 5.78 19.50 -34.85
C GLY A 388 5.22 19.03 -33.50
N TYR A 389 6.06 18.58 -32.57
CA TYR A 389 5.65 18.17 -31.22
C TYR A 389 5.78 19.34 -30.25
N LYS A 390 4.72 20.13 -30.13
CA LYS A 390 4.71 21.34 -29.31
C LYS A 390 4.23 21.01 -27.90
N LEU A 391 4.93 21.57 -26.91
CA LEU A 391 4.44 21.60 -25.53
C LEU A 391 3.45 22.75 -25.37
N GLU A 392 2.36 22.50 -24.67
CA GLU A 392 1.45 23.54 -24.21
C GLU A 392 1.95 24.19 -22.91
N LYS A 393 2.52 23.37 -22.02
CA LYS A 393 2.92 23.79 -20.68
C LYS A 393 4.29 23.27 -20.27
N LEU A 394 5.12 24.19 -19.77
CA LEU A 394 6.42 23.89 -19.16
C LEU A 394 6.49 24.50 -17.77
N ILE A 395 6.67 23.66 -16.75
CA ILE A 395 6.80 24.09 -15.35
C ILE A 395 8.21 23.76 -14.87
N LEU A 396 8.95 24.78 -14.43
CA LEU A 396 10.29 24.64 -13.86
C LEU A 396 10.22 24.97 -12.36
N LEU A 397 10.68 24.05 -11.52
CA LEU A 397 10.62 24.15 -10.06
C LEU A 397 12.03 24.10 -9.45
N GLY A 398 12.27 24.92 -8.43
CA GLY A 398 13.39 24.74 -7.51
C GLY A 398 13.03 23.75 -6.40
N LEU A 399 13.95 22.83 -6.06
CA LEU A 399 13.82 21.97 -4.88
C LEU A 399 14.66 22.53 -3.74
N GLY A 400 14.07 22.63 -2.53
CA GLY A 400 14.79 23.02 -1.32
C GLY A 400 15.68 21.88 -0.77
N PRO A 401 16.52 22.15 0.24
CA PRO A 401 17.47 21.17 0.82
C PRO A 401 16.83 19.93 1.50
N GLY A 402 15.50 19.78 1.45
CA GLY A 402 14.76 18.60 1.92
C GLY A 402 13.85 17.96 0.86
N GLY A 403 14.00 18.30 -0.43
CA GLY A 403 13.20 17.71 -1.52
C GLY A 403 11.75 18.23 -1.61
N GLU A 404 11.26 18.99 -0.63
CA GLU A 404 9.97 19.67 -0.72
C GLU A 404 10.05 20.89 -1.64
N ALA A 405 8.99 21.11 -2.43
CA ALA A 405 8.78 22.32 -3.21
C ALA A 405 8.43 23.48 -2.27
N GLU A 406 9.42 23.98 -1.52
CA GLU A 406 9.24 25.15 -0.68
C GLU A 406 9.12 26.41 -1.55
N ARG A 407 8.00 27.12 -1.41
CA ARG A 407 7.95 28.51 -1.87
C ARG A 407 8.92 29.33 -1.04
N GLY A 408 10.03 29.76 -1.64
CA GLY A 408 10.87 30.82 -1.08
C GLY A 408 12.13 30.38 -0.34
N VAL A 409 12.65 29.17 -0.57
CA VAL A 409 14.00 28.79 -0.14
C VAL A 409 14.71 28.10 -1.31
N GLY A 410 15.08 28.91 -2.31
CA GLY A 410 15.51 28.43 -3.62
C GLY A 410 16.96 27.92 -3.73
N PRO A 411 17.34 27.39 -4.90
CA PRO A 411 18.73 27.31 -5.32
C PRO A 411 19.20 28.62 -5.99
N SER A 412 20.50 28.91 -5.87
CA SER A 412 21.16 30.17 -6.25
C SER A 412 21.27 30.44 -7.75
N ILE A 413 20.68 29.61 -8.61
CA ILE A 413 20.76 29.73 -10.08
C ILE A 413 19.39 29.39 -10.66
N SER A 414 18.69 30.40 -11.16
CA SER A 414 17.50 30.26 -12.00
C SER A 414 17.91 30.12 -13.48
N PRO A 415 17.12 29.47 -14.35
CA PRO A 415 17.34 29.46 -15.78
C PRO A 415 17.57 30.86 -16.32
N SER A 416 18.51 31.00 -17.25
CA SER A 416 18.85 32.31 -17.79
C SER A 416 17.62 32.99 -18.41
N MET A 417 17.49 34.31 -18.26
CA MET A 417 16.38 35.08 -18.86
C MET A 417 16.30 34.89 -20.38
N THR A 418 17.44 34.69 -21.03
CA THR A 418 17.55 34.41 -22.46
C THR A 418 16.91 33.06 -22.80
N SER A 419 17.20 32.02 -22.01
CA SER A 419 16.63 30.67 -22.15
C SER A 419 15.12 30.69 -21.91
N VAL A 420 14.64 31.39 -20.88
CA VAL A 420 13.20 31.55 -20.60
C VAL A 420 12.47 32.25 -21.74
N ASN A 421 13.06 33.30 -22.31
CA ASN A 421 12.46 34.00 -23.45
C ASN A 421 12.38 33.13 -24.70
N ARG A 422 13.41 32.32 -24.97
CA ARG A 422 13.38 31.32 -26.07
C ARG A 422 12.28 30.29 -25.85
N LEU A 423 12.13 29.77 -24.62
CA LEU A 423 11.07 28.81 -24.28
C LEU A 423 9.67 29.42 -24.43
N LYS A 424 9.46 30.66 -24.00
CA LYS A 424 8.17 31.38 -24.16
C LYS A 424 7.78 31.63 -25.63
N ALA A 425 8.74 31.61 -26.56
CA ALA A 425 8.43 31.71 -27.98
C ALA A 425 7.84 30.39 -28.55
N LEU A 426 8.01 29.28 -27.85
CA LEU A 426 7.68 27.93 -28.32
C LEU A 426 6.59 27.23 -27.50
N VAL A 427 6.43 27.62 -26.23
CA VAL A 427 5.49 27.02 -25.28
C VAL A 427 4.50 28.08 -24.79
N LEU A 428 3.21 27.74 -24.77
CA LEU A 428 2.13 28.68 -24.44
C LEU A 428 2.18 29.15 -22.98
N ASP A 429 2.39 28.23 -22.04
CA ASP A 429 2.51 28.50 -20.61
C ASP A 429 3.88 28.04 -20.09
N VAL A 430 4.76 29.01 -19.81
CA VAL A 430 6.04 28.78 -19.14
C VAL A 430 5.97 29.37 -17.74
N SER A 431 5.91 28.48 -16.74
CA SER A 431 5.85 28.83 -15.33
C SER A 431 7.17 28.41 -14.65
N ALA A 432 7.81 29.34 -13.96
CA ALA A 432 9.06 29.08 -13.25
C ALA A 432 8.91 29.53 -11.79
N VAL A 433 8.99 28.59 -10.85
CA VAL A 433 8.82 28.82 -9.40
C VAL A 433 10.08 28.34 -8.71
N PHE A 434 10.89 29.27 -8.21
CA PHE A 434 12.16 28.99 -7.54
C PHE A 434 12.09 29.28 -6.05
#